data_AF-A0A1A7VQK5-F1
#
_entry.id   AF-A0A1A7VQK5-F1
#
_cell.length_a   1.000
_cell.length_b   1.000
_cell.length_c   1.000
_cell.angle_alpha   90.00
_cell.angle_beta   90.00
_cell.angle_gamma   90.00
#
_symmetry.space_group_name_H-M   'P 1'
#
loop_
_entity.id
_entity.type
_entity.pdbx_description
1 polymer ?
#
loop_
_entity_poly.entity_id
_entity_poly.type
_entity_poly.pdbx_seq_one_letter_code
_entity_poly.pdbx_strand_id
1 'polypeptide(L)'
;MGLWVYYLFFVFYSVRSLCVKEVRRPVFSFLGFGGAQQKKGMTSGISERRVQVVTNADDLIAKIDKDPMKSQYVTYIYHSSICSYCSKVTSSIEDNENVEIINFHEGNNLEELLKSDKPIVVLMKNINKGSSIDRSSFFSELKRKGGKVQVPALGISDYIMYESDEIIKFYKHLIEKVTGGNGDDDSHESQEE
;
A
#
# COMPACT_ATOMS: atom_id res chain seq x y z
N MET A 1 -57.97 57.76 -28.08
CA MET A 1 -57.00 56.75 -28.54
C MET A 1 -55.70 57.02 -27.80
N GLY A 2 -55.26 56.26 -26.80
CA GLY A 2 -55.37 54.81 -26.64
C GLY A 2 -54.00 54.19 -26.77
N LEU A 3 -53.00 54.65 -25.99
CA LEU A 3 -51.66 54.05 -25.96
C LEU A 3 -50.82 54.51 -24.74
N TRP A 4 -51.45 54.81 -23.61
CA TRP A 4 -50.75 55.24 -22.38
C TRP A 4 -51.35 54.61 -21.10
N VAL A 5 -51.89 53.39 -21.19
CA VAL A 5 -52.50 52.70 -20.03
C VAL A 5 -51.97 51.27 -19.82
N TYR A 6 -51.17 50.73 -20.76
CA TYR A 6 -50.77 49.31 -20.70
C TYR A 6 -49.43 49.04 -20.00
N TYR A 7 -48.66 50.05 -19.61
CA TYR A 7 -47.35 49.83 -18.95
C TYR A 7 -47.37 49.91 -17.43
N LEU A 8 -48.49 50.31 -16.81
CA LEU A 8 -48.61 50.41 -15.34
C LEU A 8 -49.29 49.20 -14.68
N PHE A 9 -49.80 48.23 -15.45
CA PHE A 9 -50.48 47.06 -14.92
C PHE A 9 -49.64 45.77 -14.89
N PHE A 10 -48.42 45.76 -15.46
CA PHE A 10 -47.59 44.55 -15.50
C PHE A 10 -46.60 44.39 -14.33
N VAL A 11 -46.45 45.41 -13.47
CA VAL A 11 -45.51 45.36 -12.32
C VAL A 11 -46.21 44.94 -11.00
N PHE A 12 -47.54 44.94 -10.95
CA PHE A 12 -48.29 44.66 -9.71
C PHE A 12 -48.94 43.28 -9.61
N TYR A 13 -48.74 42.37 -10.59
CA TYR A 13 -49.46 41.09 -10.66
C TYR A 13 -48.61 39.81 -10.54
N SER A 14 -47.40 39.88 -9.96
CA SER A 14 -46.58 38.67 -9.71
C SER A 14 -46.08 38.50 -8.29
N VAL A 15 -46.58 39.27 -7.31
CA VAL A 15 -46.16 39.13 -5.90
C VAL A 15 -47.36 39.13 -4.95
N ARG A 16 -48.30 38.19 -5.13
CA ARG A 16 -49.25 37.76 -4.07
C ARG A 16 -49.78 36.35 -4.32
N SER A 17 -48.94 35.35 -4.06
CA SER A 17 -49.44 34.05 -3.63
C SER A 17 -48.56 33.53 -2.49
N LEU A 18 -49.24 33.09 -1.43
CA LEU A 18 -48.76 32.42 -0.21
C LEU A 18 -48.23 33.28 0.94
N CYS A 19 -49.19 33.81 1.71
CA CYS A 19 -49.18 33.78 3.19
C CYS A 19 -48.90 32.33 3.69
N VAL A 20 -48.30 32.03 4.85
CA VAL A 20 -48.79 32.26 6.22
C VAL A 20 -47.71 31.84 7.26
N LYS A 21 -47.64 32.63 8.35
CA LYS A 21 -47.16 32.36 9.73
C LYS A 21 -45.67 32.25 10.06
N GLU A 22 -45.24 33.29 10.74
CA GLU A 22 -44.13 33.40 11.69
C GLU A 22 -44.57 32.95 13.10
N VAL A 23 -43.80 32.09 13.79
CA VAL A 23 -43.79 31.95 15.27
C VAL A 23 -42.36 31.64 15.74
N ARG A 24 -41.91 32.40 16.76
CA ARG A 24 -40.58 32.38 17.41
C ARG A 24 -40.35 31.19 18.37
N ARG A 25 -39.14 30.60 18.29
CA ARG A 25 -38.18 30.08 19.34
C ARG A 25 -38.73 29.10 20.44
N PRO A 26 -37.92 28.40 21.30
CA PRO A 26 -36.46 28.41 21.52
C PRO A 26 -35.78 27.02 21.62
N VAL A 27 -34.47 27.03 21.91
CA VAL A 27 -33.63 25.93 22.39
C VAL A 27 -34.27 25.20 23.58
N PHE A 28 -34.35 23.87 23.53
CA PHE A 28 -34.45 22.99 24.70
C PHE A 28 -33.72 21.65 24.49
N SER A 29 -32.85 21.38 25.45
CA SER A 29 -32.37 20.13 26.06
C SER A 29 -32.42 18.78 25.32
N PHE A 30 -31.24 18.15 25.31
CA PHE A 30 -30.91 16.82 25.82
C PHE A 30 -32.03 15.85 26.26
N LEU A 31 -31.75 14.57 25.96
CA LEU A 31 -32.33 13.30 26.42
C LEU A 31 -33.58 12.77 25.67
N GLY A 32 -33.36 11.70 24.92
CA GLY A 32 -34.42 10.88 24.35
C GLY A 32 -33.88 9.64 23.63
N PHE A 33 -33.57 8.60 24.41
CA PHE A 33 -33.40 7.22 23.94
C PHE A 33 -34.64 6.74 23.18
N GLY A 34 -34.47 6.07 22.04
CA GLY A 34 -35.55 5.40 21.32
C GLY A 34 -35.10 4.94 19.93
N GLY A 35 -34.72 3.68 19.82
CA GLY A 35 -34.15 3.11 18.59
C GLY A 35 -35.17 2.80 17.50
N ALA A 36 -34.70 2.79 16.25
CA ALA A 36 -35.05 1.81 15.22
C ALA A 36 -34.17 2.02 13.96
N GLN A 37 -33.70 0.88 13.44
CA GLN A 37 -33.32 0.58 12.05
C GLN A 37 -32.16 1.33 11.35
N GLN A 38 -31.03 0.61 11.36
CA GLN A 38 -30.15 0.33 10.23
C GLN A 38 -30.34 1.16 8.95
N LYS A 39 -29.40 2.08 8.74
CA LYS A 39 -28.68 2.15 7.46
C LYS A 39 -27.19 1.99 7.75
N LYS A 40 -26.74 0.72 7.76
CA LYS A 40 -25.32 0.37 7.63
C LYS A 40 -24.87 0.83 6.24
N GLY A 41 -24.35 2.04 6.16
CA GLY A 41 -23.37 2.38 5.13
C GLY A 41 -22.10 1.60 5.46
N MET A 42 -22.04 0.33 5.07
CA MET A 42 -20.82 -0.47 5.10
C MET A 42 -19.92 -0.01 3.95
N THR A 43 -19.29 1.15 4.10
CA THR A 43 -17.94 1.30 3.56
C THR A 43 -17.02 0.58 4.53
N SER A 44 -16.94 -0.74 4.38
CA SER A 44 -15.87 -1.55 4.96
C SER A 44 -14.58 -1.15 4.24
N GLY A 45 -14.09 0.06 4.55
CA GLY A 45 -12.73 0.44 4.26
C GLY A 45 -11.88 -0.50 5.09
N ILE A 46 -11.34 -1.54 4.46
CA ILE A 46 -10.19 -2.25 5.00
C ILE A 46 -9.12 -1.16 5.11
N SER A 47 -8.97 -0.57 6.30
CA SER A 47 -7.88 0.36 6.54
C SER A 47 -6.63 -0.49 6.45
N GLU A 48 -5.98 -0.50 5.28
CA GLU A 48 -4.65 -1.08 5.15
C GLU A 48 -3.79 -0.46 6.26
N ARG A 49 -3.40 -1.30 7.22
CA ARG A 49 -2.68 -0.87 8.42
C ARG A 49 -1.31 -0.37 7.99
N ARG A 50 -0.80 0.65 8.69
CA ARG A 50 0.61 1.03 8.58
C ARG A 50 1.46 -0.17 8.96
N VAL A 51 2.48 -0.43 8.15
CA VAL A 51 3.48 -1.47 8.43
C VAL A 51 4.53 -0.91 9.38
N GLN A 52 5.20 -1.78 10.13
CA GLN A 52 6.25 -1.37 11.03
C GLN A 52 7.51 -0.97 10.24
N VAL A 53 7.99 0.25 10.46
CA VAL A 53 9.26 0.70 9.87
C VAL A 53 10.41 0.10 10.67
N VAL A 54 11.32 -0.59 9.99
CA VAL A 54 12.54 -1.17 10.54
C VAL A 54 13.74 -0.46 9.93
N THR A 55 14.70 -0.07 10.78
CA THR A 55 15.85 0.76 10.37
C THR A 55 17.12 -0.04 10.08
N ASN A 56 17.21 -1.29 10.54
CA ASN A 56 18.42 -2.10 10.47
C ASN A 56 18.10 -3.54 10.02
N ALA A 57 18.99 -4.13 9.22
CA ALA A 57 18.88 -5.48 8.68
C ALA A 57 18.70 -6.56 9.76
N ASP A 58 19.50 -6.52 10.81
CA ASP A 58 19.53 -7.52 11.89
C ASP A 58 18.17 -7.61 12.60
N ASP A 59 17.52 -6.47 12.85
CA ASP A 59 16.19 -6.42 13.45
C ASP A 59 15.12 -7.00 12.51
N LEU A 60 15.25 -6.78 11.20
CA LEU A 60 14.34 -7.38 10.22
C LEU A 60 14.56 -8.89 10.11
N ILE A 61 15.83 -9.32 10.00
CA ILE A 61 16.23 -10.73 9.94
C ILE A 61 15.70 -11.48 11.15
N ALA A 62 15.94 -10.97 12.37
CA ALA A 62 15.48 -11.59 13.61
C ALA A 62 13.95 -11.70 13.71
N LYS A 63 13.19 -10.88 12.96
CA LYS A 63 11.72 -10.98 12.89
C LYS A 63 11.27 -11.98 11.83
N ILE A 64 11.92 -12.00 10.68
CA ILE A 64 11.57 -12.90 9.57
C ILE A 64 11.98 -14.35 9.88
N ASP A 65 13.11 -14.56 10.56
CA ASP A 65 13.63 -15.89 10.89
C ASP A 65 12.89 -16.58 12.04
N LYS A 66 12.04 -15.85 12.77
CA LYS A 66 11.16 -16.43 13.81
C LYS A 66 10.01 -17.23 13.24
N ASP A 67 9.59 -16.94 12.01
CA ASP A 67 8.56 -17.72 11.34
C ASP A 67 9.19 -19.02 10.80
N PRO A 68 8.51 -20.18 10.95
CA PRO A 68 8.98 -21.43 10.38
C PRO A 68 9.22 -21.25 8.86
N MET A 69 10.26 -21.92 8.37
CA MET A 69 10.90 -21.65 7.10
C MET A 69 9.88 -21.53 5.96
N LYS A 70 9.75 -20.31 5.41
CA LYS A 70 8.90 -20.05 4.25
C LYS A 70 9.56 -20.73 3.05
N SER A 71 8.79 -21.53 2.31
CA SER A 71 9.26 -22.16 1.06
C SER A 71 9.67 -21.14 0.01
N GLN A 72 9.15 -19.92 0.09
CA GLN A 72 9.50 -18.81 -0.78
C GLN A 72 9.39 -17.46 -0.04
N TYR A 73 10.40 -16.62 -0.20
CA TYR A 73 10.41 -15.24 0.28
C TYR A 73 9.90 -14.30 -0.80
N VAL A 74 8.70 -13.75 -0.59
CA VAL A 74 8.15 -12.71 -1.46
C VAL A 74 8.40 -11.34 -0.86
N THR A 75 9.15 -10.52 -1.59
CA THR A 75 9.52 -9.16 -1.19
C THR A 75 9.03 -8.15 -2.21
N TYR A 76 8.87 -6.90 -1.78
CA TYR A 76 8.52 -5.78 -2.63
C TYR A 76 9.62 -4.74 -2.56
N ILE A 77 10.09 -4.26 -3.71
CA ILE A 77 11.01 -3.11 -3.76
C ILE A 77 10.30 -1.95 -4.42
N TYR A 78 10.00 -0.93 -3.64
CA TYR A 78 9.56 0.35 -4.19
C TYR A 78 10.77 1.10 -4.71
N HIS A 79 10.72 1.48 -5.98
CA HIS A 79 11.82 2.14 -6.66
C HIS A 79 11.33 3.25 -7.59
N SER A 80 12.28 4.02 -8.10
CA SER A 80 12.08 4.99 -9.18
C SER A 80 13.20 4.81 -10.20
N SER A 81 12.92 5.03 -11.48
CA SER A 81 13.92 4.94 -12.55
C SER A 81 15.04 5.98 -12.45
N ILE A 82 14.83 7.06 -11.71
CA ILE A 82 15.79 8.15 -11.51
C ILE A 82 16.54 8.07 -10.17
N CYS A 83 16.38 6.97 -9.42
CA CYS A 83 16.95 6.76 -8.09
C CYS A 83 18.24 5.93 -8.16
N SER A 84 19.40 6.55 -7.94
CA SER A 84 20.70 5.85 -7.98
C SER A 84 20.85 4.77 -6.91
N TYR A 85 20.36 5.02 -5.69
CA TYR A 85 20.35 4.03 -4.61
C TYR A 85 19.46 2.81 -4.92
N CYS A 86 18.45 2.98 -5.77
CA CYS A 86 17.59 1.89 -6.19
C CYS A 86 18.34 0.94 -7.13
N SER A 87 19.13 1.48 -8.07
CA SER A 87 20.03 0.69 -8.91
C SER A 87 21.05 -0.07 -8.07
N LYS A 88 21.60 0.54 -7.01
CA LYS A 88 22.52 -0.13 -6.09
C LYS A 88 21.93 -1.40 -5.47
N VAL A 89 20.67 -1.35 -5.05
CA VAL A 89 19.97 -2.51 -4.50
C VAL A 89 19.76 -3.57 -5.59
N THR A 90 19.16 -3.19 -6.72
CA THR A 90 18.86 -4.16 -7.80
C THR A 90 20.11 -4.86 -8.32
N SER A 91 21.20 -4.12 -8.57
CA SER A 91 22.44 -4.71 -9.05
C SER A 91 23.18 -5.57 -8.02
N SER A 92 22.80 -5.50 -6.74
CA SER A 92 23.35 -6.41 -5.74
C SER A 92 22.70 -7.80 -5.74
N ILE A 93 21.56 -7.96 -6.43
CA ILE A 93 20.74 -9.18 -6.39
C ILE A 93 20.35 -9.73 -7.78
N GLU A 94 20.48 -8.95 -8.86
CA GLU A 94 19.98 -9.32 -10.19
C GLU A 94 20.66 -10.55 -10.82
N ASP A 95 21.94 -10.77 -10.52
CA ASP A 95 22.72 -11.88 -11.09
C ASP A 95 22.65 -13.18 -10.25
N ASN A 96 21.85 -13.21 -9.18
CA ASN A 96 21.77 -14.38 -8.30
C ASN A 96 20.73 -15.42 -8.80
N GLU A 97 21.14 -16.67 -8.92
CA GLU A 97 20.29 -17.77 -9.40
C GLU A 97 19.06 -18.05 -8.52
N ASN A 98 19.13 -17.71 -7.22
CA ASN A 98 18.06 -17.93 -6.26
C ASN A 98 17.03 -16.79 -6.22
N VAL A 99 17.25 -15.72 -7.00
CA VAL A 99 16.42 -14.51 -7.00
C VAL A 99 15.69 -14.35 -8.33
N GLU A 100 14.37 -14.16 -8.27
CA GLU A 100 13.55 -13.72 -9.41
C GLU A 100 13.14 -12.26 -9.22
N ILE A 101 13.51 -11.38 -10.16
CA ILE A 101 13.11 -9.98 -10.14
C ILE A 101 12.00 -9.76 -11.17
N ILE A 102 10.82 -9.35 -10.70
CA ILE A 102 9.63 -9.17 -11.53
C ILE A 102 9.20 -7.71 -11.47
N ASN A 103 9.07 -7.09 -12.64
CA ASN A 103 8.46 -5.77 -12.74
C ASN A 103 6.95 -5.86 -12.50
N PHE A 104 6.51 -5.32 -11.35
CA PHE A 104 5.12 -5.37 -10.95
C PHE A 104 4.37 -4.12 -11.42
N HIS A 105 3.36 -4.33 -12.25
CA HIS A 105 2.52 -3.27 -12.80
C HIS A 105 1.11 -3.28 -12.19
N GLU A 106 0.42 -2.15 -12.30
CA GLU A 106 -0.97 -2.03 -11.89
C GLU A 106 -1.85 -2.97 -12.73
N GLY A 107 -2.62 -3.83 -12.07
CA GLY A 107 -3.49 -4.80 -12.74
C GLY A 107 -2.85 -6.18 -12.98
N ASN A 108 -1.57 -6.37 -12.65
CA ASN A 108 -0.96 -7.70 -12.69
C ASN A 108 -1.65 -8.65 -11.70
N ASN A 109 -1.84 -9.91 -12.10
CA ASN A 109 -2.32 -10.95 -11.20
C ASN A 109 -1.16 -11.46 -10.32
N LEU A 110 -1.24 -11.20 -9.02
CA LEU A 110 -0.20 -11.60 -8.07
C LEU A 110 0.02 -13.13 -8.06
N GLU A 111 -1.05 -13.92 -8.16
CA GLU A 111 -0.96 -15.40 -8.11
C GLU A 111 -0.18 -15.98 -9.27
N GLU A 112 -0.21 -15.32 -10.43
CA GLU A 112 0.54 -15.75 -11.61
C GLU A 112 2.04 -15.45 -11.47
N LEU A 113 2.37 -14.31 -10.85
CA LEU A 113 3.77 -13.89 -10.64
C LEU A 113 4.48 -14.68 -9.54
N LEU A 114 3.72 -15.32 -8.65
CA LEU A 114 4.26 -16.15 -7.57
C LEU A 114 4.47 -17.62 -7.99
N LYS A 115 4.28 -17.97 -9.26
CA LYS A 115 4.57 -19.31 -9.80
C LYS A 115 6.06 -19.57 -10.06
N SER A 116 6.94 -18.65 -9.68
CA SER A 116 8.38 -18.84 -9.83
C SER A 116 8.86 -19.98 -8.94
N ASP A 117 9.73 -20.84 -9.46
CA ASP A 117 10.39 -21.91 -8.70
C ASP A 117 11.55 -21.38 -7.83
N LYS A 118 11.88 -20.08 -7.97
CA LYS A 118 12.97 -19.48 -7.19
C LYS A 118 12.55 -19.22 -5.75
N PRO A 119 13.44 -19.44 -4.78
CA PRO A 119 13.13 -19.27 -3.36
C PRO A 119 12.98 -17.81 -2.95
N ILE A 120 13.50 -16.85 -3.73
CA ILE A 120 13.36 -15.41 -3.46
C ILE A 120 12.71 -14.75 -4.67
N VAL A 121 11.55 -14.12 -4.47
CA VAL A 121 10.84 -13.35 -5.48
C VAL A 121 10.77 -11.88 -5.06
N VAL A 122 11.23 -10.99 -5.95
CA VAL A 122 11.30 -9.55 -5.73
C VAL A 122 10.36 -8.85 -6.70
N LEU A 123 9.28 -8.29 -6.17
CA LEU A 123 8.29 -7.54 -6.92
C LEU A 123 8.67 -6.06 -6.95
N MET A 124 9.15 -5.60 -8.10
CA MET A 124 9.58 -4.21 -8.32
C MET A 124 8.36 -3.31 -8.55
N LYS A 125 8.10 -2.40 -7.61
CA LYS A 125 6.99 -1.44 -7.64
C LYS A 125 7.51 -0.05 -7.96
N ASN A 126 7.35 0.40 -9.20
CA ASN A 126 7.78 1.74 -9.59
C ASN A 126 6.82 2.81 -9.03
N ILE A 127 7.31 3.74 -8.21
CA ILE A 127 6.49 4.84 -7.67
C ILE A 127 6.10 5.87 -8.74
N ASN A 128 6.66 5.75 -9.94
CA ASN A 128 6.36 6.55 -11.10
C ASN A 128 5.69 5.74 -12.22
N LYS A 129 5.00 6.43 -13.13
CA LYS A 129 4.40 5.83 -14.33
C LYS A 129 5.48 5.59 -15.38
N GLY A 130 5.99 4.35 -15.45
CA GLY A 130 7.05 3.99 -16.37
C GLY A 130 8.31 4.82 -16.11
N SER A 131 8.78 5.56 -17.11
CA SER A 131 9.93 6.47 -17.00
C SER A 131 9.55 7.93 -16.73
N SER A 132 8.26 8.26 -16.58
CA SER A 132 7.82 9.65 -16.35
C SER A 132 8.00 10.08 -14.89
N ILE A 133 7.78 11.37 -14.62
CA ILE A 133 7.80 11.92 -13.24
C ILE A 133 6.42 11.72 -12.58
N ASP A 134 5.39 11.34 -13.34
CA ASP A 134 4.04 11.18 -12.83
C ASP A 134 3.98 10.03 -11.83
N ARG A 135 3.21 10.22 -10.77
CA ARG A 135 3.09 9.26 -9.67
C ARG A 135 2.18 8.09 -10.07
N SER A 136 2.60 6.88 -9.71
CA SER A 136 1.77 5.67 -9.81
C SER A 136 0.92 5.47 -8.55
N SER A 137 0.05 4.47 -8.55
CA SER A 137 -0.65 4.00 -7.34
C SER A 137 0.33 3.53 -6.26
N PHE A 138 1.50 2.97 -6.63
CA PHE A 138 2.52 2.52 -5.69
C PHE A 138 3.14 3.65 -4.87
N PHE A 139 3.19 4.88 -5.41
CA PHE A 139 3.55 6.06 -4.62
C PHE A 139 2.59 6.24 -3.42
N SER A 140 1.29 6.12 -3.69
CA SER A 140 0.25 6.30 -2.68
C SER A 140 0.23 5.13 -1.69
N GLU A 141 0.45 3.90 -2.18
CA GLU A 141 0.63 2.72 -1.36
C GLU A 141 1.81 2.89 -0.39
N LEU A 142 2.98 3.28 -0.88
CA LEU A 142 4.17 3.49 -0.06
C LEU A 142 3.95 4.58 1.00
N LYS A 143 3.37 5.71 0.60
CA LYS A 143 3.03 6.79 1.54
C LYS A 143 2.07 6.33 2.63
N ARG A 144 1.07 5.52 2.28
CA ARG A 144 0.07 5.00 3.20
C ARG A 144 0.67 3.97 4.16
N LYS A 145 1.37 2.96 3.63
CA LYS A 145 1.92 1.83 4.39
C LYS A 145 3.10 2.25 5.24
N GLY A 146 4.10 2.90 4.65
CA GLY A 146 5.34 3.26 5.33
C GLY A 146 5.35 4.65 5.98
N GLY A 147 4.29 5.44 5.79
CA GLY A 147 4.15 6.77 6.40
C GLY A 147 4.98 7.89 5.76
N LYS A 148 5.93 7.53 4.87
CA LYS A 148 6.73 8.46 4.06
C LYS A 148 7.00 7.89 2.68
N VAL A 149 7.35 8.77 1.74
CA VAL A 149 7.82 8.37 0.41
C VAL A 149 9.31 8.61 0.34
N GLN A 150 10.07 7.53 0.51
CA GLN A 150 11.51 7.45 0.32
C GLN A 150 11.77 6.14 -0.42
N VAL A 151 12.65 6.17 -1.42
CA VAL A 151 13.07 4.99 -2.19
C VAL A 151 14.61 4.90 -2.20
N PRO A 152 15.21 3.70 -2.27
CA PRO A 152 14.54 2.40 -2.31
C PRO A 152 13.80 2.10 -1.00
N ALA A 153 12.72 1.33 -1.08
CA ALA A 153 12.06 0.80 0.11
C ALA A 153 11.74 -0.68 -0.08
N LEU A 154 12.23 -1.50 0.83
CA LEU A 154 11.93 -2.92 0.92
C LEU A 154 10.69 -3.13 1.78
N GLY A 155 9.68 -3.79 1.24
CA GLY A 155 8.55 -4.31 1.99
C GLY A 155 8.58 -5.83 2.06
N ILE A 156 8.41 -6.40 3.25
CA ILE A 156 8.24 -7.84 3.45
C ILE A 156 7.32 -8.07 4.65
N SER A 157 6.29 -8.91 4.49
CA SER A 157 5.26 -9.12 5.51
C SER A 157 4.70 -7.78 6.05
N ASP A 158 4.77 -7.54 7.35
CA ASP A 158 4.29 -6.31 8.01
C ASP A 158 5.42 -5.30 8.27
N TYR A 159 6.52 -5.38 7.53
CA TYR A 159 7.70 -4.55 7.73
C TYR A 159 8.07 -3.74 6.48
N ILE A 160 8.66 -2.56 6.70
CA ILE A 160 9.27 -1.75 5.64
C ILE A 160 10.63 -1.19 6.08
N MET A 161 11.60 -1.19 5.17
CA MET A 161 12.96 -0.70 5.37
C MET A 161 13.37 0.22 4.22
N TYR A 162 14.16 1.26 4.50
CA TYR A 162 14.45 2.35 3.54
C TYR A 162 15.93 2.53 3.20
N GLU A 163 16.84 2.07 4.06
CA GLU A 163 18.26 2.33 3.87
C GLU A 163 18.86 1.29 2.92
N SER A 164 19.37 1.74 1.77
CA SER A 164 19.87 0.85 0.71
C SER A 164 20.91 -0.16 1.20
N ASP A 165 21.85 0.25 2.05
CA ASP A 165 22.88 -0.64 2.58
C ASP A 165 22.30 -1.72 3.50
N GLU A 166 21.28 -1.38 4.29
CA GLU A 166 20.57 -2.33 5.16
C GLU A 166 19.70 -3.29 4.34
N ILE A 167 19.07 -2.80 3.27
CA ILE A 167 18.32 -3.63 2.32
C ILE A 167 19.26 -4.65 1.66
N ILE A 168 20.44 -4.22 1.23
CA ILE A 168 21.45 -5.11 0.62
C ILE A 168 21.92 -6.16 1.63
N LYS A 169 22.21 -5.77 2.88
CA LYS A 169 22.57 -6.71 3.95
C LYS A 169 21.48 -7.76 4.17
N PHE A 170 20.21 -7.35 4.21
CA PHE A 170 19.08 -8.27 4.34
C PHE A 170 19.02 -9.29 3.19
N TYR A 171 19.18 -8.85 1.94
CA TYR A 171 19.17 -9.79 0.80
C TYR A 171 20.36 -10.74 0.80
N LYS A 172 21.56 -10.28 1.20
CA LYS A 172 22.72 -11.17 1.36
C LYS A 172 22.43 -12.29 2.34
N HIS A 173 21.86 -11.97 3.50
CA HIS A 173 21.43 -12.97 4.48
C HIS A 173 20.40 -13.95 3.90
N LEU A 174 19.37 -13.44 3.21
CA LEU A 174 18.37 -14.31 2.59
C LEU A 174 18.98 -15.27 1.57
N ILE A 175 19.89 -14.78 0.72
CA ILE A 175 20.60 -15.58 -0.28
C ILE A 175 21.45 -16.65 0.40
N GLU A 176 22.26 -16.27 1.40
CA GLU A 176 23.08 -17.21 2.17
C GLU A 176 22.22 -18.29 2.85
N LYS A 177 21.07 -17.92 3.40
CA LYS A 177 20.13 -18.84 4.05
C LYS A 177 19.53 -19.86 3.08
N VAL A 178 19.13 -19.44 1.88
CA VAL A 178 18.56 -20.36 0.88
C VAL A 178 19.62 -21.23 0.21
N THR A 179 20.86 -20.74 0.06
CA THR A 179 21.97 -21.54 -0.45
C THR A 179 22.50 -22.54 0.58
N GLY A 180 22.60 -22.14 1.85
CA GLY A 180 23.07 -22.99 2.95
C GLY A 180 22.04 -24.00 3.46
N GLY A 181 20.75 -23.80 3.15
CA GLY A 181 19.66 -24.71 3.56
C GLY A 181 19.60 -26.03 2.77
N ASN A 182 20.40 -26.20 1.71
CA ASN A 182 20.48 -27.43 0.93
C ASN A 182 21.55 -28.42 1.45
N GLY A 183 22.09 -28.20 2.66
CA GLY A 183 23.28 -28.90 3.16
C GLY A 183 23.09 -29.93 4.28
N ASP A 184 21.95 -29.96 4.99
CA ASP A 184 21.82 -30.79 6.21
C ASP A 184 20.48 -31.55 6.24
N ASP A 185 20.29 -32.49 5.32
CA ASP A 185 19.36 -33.60 5.51
C ASP A 185 19.80 -34.81 4.65
N ASP A 186 20.94 -35.42 4.99
CA ASP A 186 21.16 -36.86 4.80
C ASP A 186 22.47 -37.35 5.47
N SER A 187 22.42 -38.58 5.99
CA SER A 187 23.49 -39.41 6.58
C SER A 187 23.73 -39.33 8.11
N HIS A 188 22.75 -39.83 8.87
CA HIS A 188 23.10 -40.75 9.96
C HIS A 188 22.95 -42.20 9.45
N GLU A 189 24.00 -42.74 8.86
CA GLU A 189 24.16 -44.19 8.70
C GLU A 189 25.54 -44.61 9.20
N SER A 190 25.53 -45.67 10.01
CA SER A 190 26.65 -46.54 10.41
C SER A 190 27.81 -45.94 11.23
N GLN A 191 27.75 -46.17 12.55
CA GLN A 191 28.96 -46.55 13.31
C GLN A 191 28.94 -48.07 13.45
N GLU A 192 29.83 -48.74 12.69
CA GLU A 192 30.36 -50.04 13.07
C GLU A 192 31.53 -49.81 14.02
N GLU A 193 31.47 -50.41 15.22
CA GLU A 193 32.57 -51.13 15.88
C GLU A 193 31.99 -52.23 16.77
#